data_AF-Q7XZ48-F1
#
_entry.id   AF-Q7XZ48-F1
#
_cell.length_a   1.000
_cell.length_b   1.000
_cell.length_c   1.000
_cell.angle_alpha   90.00
_cell.angle_beta   90.00
_cell.angle_gamma   90.00
#
_symmetry.space_group_name_H-M   'P 1'
#
loop_
_entity.id
_entity.type
_entity.pdbx_description
1 polymer ?
#
loop_
_entity_poly.entity_id
_entity_poly.type
_entity_poly.pdbx_seq_one_letter_code
_entity_poly.pdbx_strand_id
1 'polypeptide(L)'
;GTRVASLGDSTPISQQRAIVLVAHIHVLFVSIAAAIAPFSFQDKLLLEPGEADDAPAGLFPPMAPGLTKDAEIWNGRVAMVGLICLVAQAVGTKTPILDVVNMWFGSLFY
;
A
#
# COMPACT_ATOMS: atom_id res chain seq x y z
N GLY A 1 -18.16 -13.09 -25.45
CA GLY A 1 -17.42 -12.53 -24.32
C GLY A 1 -15.97 -12.89 -24.46
N THR A 2 -15.10 -11.92 -24.74
CA THR A 2 -13.67 -12.13 -24.96
C THR A 2 -13.00 -12.55 -23.64
N ARG A 3 -12.39 -13.73 -23.63
CA ARG A 3 -11.67 -14.29 -22.48
C ARG A 3 -10.36 -13.51 -22.30
N VAL A 4 -10.15 -12.90 -21.13
CA VAL A 4 -8.98 -12.01 -20.88
C VAL A 4 -7.77 -12.77 -20.34
N ALA A 5 -7.98 -13.84 -19.56
CA ALA A 5 -6.92 -14.72 -19.04
C ALA A 5 -7.53 -15.99 -18.40
N SER A 6 -6.71 -17.03 -18.21
CA SER A 6 -7.11 -18.34 -17.68
C SER A 6 -6.44 -18.61 -16.33
N LEU A 7 -7.16 -19.23 -15.39
CA LEU A 7 -6.55 -19.94 -14.27
C LEU A 7 -6.02 -21.30 -14.75
N GLY A 8 -5.24 -22.00 -13.92
CA GLY A 8 -4.60 -23.28 -14.24
C GLY A 8 -5.52 -24.43 -14.68
N ASP A 9 -6.84 -24.22 -14.66
CA ASP A 9 -7.88 -25.16 -15.08
C ASP A 9 -8.79 -24.59 -16.20
N SER A 10 -8.25 -23.75 -17.10
CA SER A 10 -9.01 -23.15 -18.22
C SER A 10 -10.21 -22.25 -17.84
N THR A 11 -10.44 -22.03 -16.54
CA THR A 11 -11.48 -21.13 -16.02
C THR A 11 -11.06 -19.67 -16.19
N PRO A 12 -11.88 -18.80 -16.80
CA PRO A 12 -11.49 -17.42 -17.01
C PRO A 12 -11.48 -16.63 -15.70
N ILE A 13 -10.52 -15.71 -15.54
CA ILE A 13 -10.50 -14.77 -14.41
C ILE A 13 -11.75 -13.89 -14.46
N SER A 14 -12.38 -13.64 -13.31
CA SER A 14 -13.55 -12.75 -13.25
C SER A 14 -13.19 -11.31 -13.62
N GLN A 15 -14.13 -10.60 -14.26
CA GLN A 15 -13.91 -9.24 -14.73
C GLN A 15 -13.49 -8.28 -13.60
N GLN A 16 -14.06 -8.43 -12.40
CA GLN A 16 -13.70 -7.63 -11.23
C GLN A 16 -12.25 -7.84 -10.80
N ARG A 17 -11.77 -9.09 -10.78
CA ARG A 17 -10.37 -9.41 -10.47
C ARG A 17 -9.42 -8.82 -11.50
N ALA A 18 -9.80 -8.85 -12.78
CA ALA A 18 -9.01 -8.25 -13.86
C ALA A 18 -8.92 -6.72 -13.72
N ILE A 19 -10.03 -6.04 -13.39
CA ILE A 19 -10.04 -4.58 -13.18
C ILE A 19 -9.11 -4.18 -12.02
N VAL A 20 -9.22 -4.87 -10.88
CA VAL A 20 -8.37 -4.59 -9.71
C VAL A 20 -6.90 -4.83 -10.05
N LEU A 21 -6.57 -5.93 -10.75
CA LEU A 21 -5.20 -6.25 -11.14
C LEU A 21 -4.62 -5.19 -12.10
N VAL A 22 -5.39 -4.78 -13.11
CA VAL A 22 -4.97 -3.75 -14.06
C VAL A 22 -4.75 -2.41 -13.34
N ALA A 23 -5.63 -2.01 -12.41
CA ALA A 23 -5.45 -0.78 -11.63
C ALA A 23 -4.14 -0.78 -10.83
N HIS A 24 -3.79 -1.90 -10.18
CA HIS A 24 -2.52 -2.02 -9.44
C HIS A 24 -1.30 -1.96 -10.37
N ILE A 25 -1.38 -2.55 -11.57
CA ILE A 25 -0.31 -2.47 -12.58
C ILE A 25 -0.07 -1.01 -13.02
N HIS A 26 -1.12 -0.20 -13.18
CA HIS A 26 -0.97 1.21 -13.54
C HIS A 26 -0.22 1.99 -12.46
N VAL A 27 -0.59 1.80 -11.19
CA VAL A 27 0.09 2.45 -10.06
C VAL A 27 1.54 1.98 -9.95
N LEU A 28 1.78 0.68 -10.13
CA LEU A 28 3.13 0.11 -10.14
C LEU A 28 3.98 0.69 -11.26
N PHE A 29 3.44 0.81 -12.47
CA PHE A 29 4.17 1.38 -13.62
C PHE A 29 4.61 2.81 -13.35
N VAL A 30 3.73 3.64 -12.77
CA VAL A 30 4.06 5.02 -12.38
C VAL A 30 5.15 5.05 -11.30
N SER A 31 5.10 4.15 -10.31
CA SER A 31 6.14 4.07 -9.27
C SER A 31 7.51 3.64 -9.82
N ILE A 32 7.55 2.71 -10.78
CA ILE A 32 8.80 2.26 -11.42
C ILE A 32 9.39 3.41 -12.25
N ALA A 33 8.56 4.14 -12.98
CA ALA A 33 9.00 5.33 -13.73
C ALA A 33 9.59 6.39 -12.80
N ALA A 34 8.94 6.67 -11.66
CA ALA A 34 9.44 7.60 -10.65
C ALA A 34 10.75 7.13 -9.99
N ALA A 35 10.94 5.81 -9.81
CA ALA A 35 12.17 5.26 -9.24
C ALA A 35 13.36 5.33 -10.20
N ILE A 36 13.14 5.15 -11.51
CA ILE A 36 14.22 5.15 -12.52
C ILE A 36 14.62 6.59 -12.93
N ALA A 37 13.64 7.49 -13.07
CA ALA A 37 13.86 8.86 -13.50
C ALA A 37 13.14 9.85 -12.57
N PRO A 38 13.64 10.06 -11.34
CA PRO A 38 13.03 11.00 -10.42
C PRO A 38 13.17 12.44 -10.93
N PHE A 39 12.08 13.21 -10.88
CA PHE A 39 12.17 14.65 -11.15
C PHE A 39 12.94 15.37 -10.04
N SER A 40 13.55 16.53 -10.35
CA SER A 40 14.40 17.28 -9.41
C SER A 40 13.69 17.81 -8.15
N PHE A 41 12.36 17.75 -8.11
CA PHE A 41 11.52 18.17 -6.97
C PHE A 41 10.90 16.99 -6.22
N GLN A 42 11.09 15.76 -6.70
CA GLN A 42 10.53 14.56 -6.09
C GLN A 42 11.54 13.92 -5.13
N ASP A 43 11.01 13.21 -4.14
CA ASP A 43 11.83 12.41 -3.25
C ASP A 43 12.45 11.23 -4.02
N LYS A 44 13.75 11.00 -3.84
CA LYS A 44 14.49 9.97 -4.56
C LYS A 44 14.42 8.68 -3.76
N LEU A 45 14.12 7.57 -4.41
CA LEU A 45 14.11 6.26 -3.75
C LEU A 45 15.51 5.87 -3.22
N LEU A 46 16.55 6.26 -3.95
CA LEU A 46 17.95 6.05 -3.58
C LEU A 46 18.65 7.41 -3.53
N LEU A 47 19.42 7.64 -2.48
CA LEU A 47 20.32 8.79 -2.41
C LEU A 47 21.37 8.69 -3.52
N GLU A 48 21.75 9.84 -4.07
CA GLU A 48 22.88 9.87 -4.99
C GLU A 48 24.19 9.59 -4.22
N PRO A 49 25.20 8.97 -4.84
CA PRO A 49 26.46 8.68 -4.16
C PRO A 49 27.12 9.96 -3.63
N GLY A 50 27.03 10.20 -2.31
CA GLY A 50 27.59 11.38 -1.64
C GLY A 50 26.57 12.31 -0.96
N GLU A 51 25.27 12.06 -1.10
CA GLU A 51 24.24 12.76 -0.31
C GLU A 51 24.20 12.21 1.12
N ALA A 52 24.02 13.08 2.11
CA ALA A 52 23.98 12.67 3.52
C ALA A 52 22.64 12.00 3.83
N ASP A 53 22.68 10.85 4.51
CA ASP A 53 21.48 10.18 5.00
C ASP A 53 20.66 11.14 5.88
N ASP A 54 19.35 11.14 5.66
CA ASP A 54 18.41 11.83 6.53
C ASP A 54 18.58 11.33 7.98
N ALA A 55 18.41 12.23 8.96
CA ALA A 55 18.62 11.89 10.36
C ALA A 55 17.76 10.68 10.77
N PRO A 56 18.33 9.68 11.48
CA PRO A 56 17.59 8.49 11.86
C PRO A 56 16.41 8.88 12.74
N ALA A 57 15.20 8.73 12.20
CA ALA A 57 13.98 8.89 12.97
C ALA A 57 13.96 7.81 14.04
N GLY A 58 14.28 8.18 15.28
CA GLY A 58 14.43 7.26 16.40
C GLY A 58 13.18 6.42 16.69
N LEU A 59 13.21 5.67 17.79
CA LEU A 59 12.07 4.81 18.15
C LEU A 59 10.78 5.61 18.35
N PHE A 60 10.87 6.87 18.78
CA PHE A 60 9.75 7.79 18.90
C PHE A 60 10.15 9.18 18.34
N PRO A 61 9.65 9.57 17.16
CA PRO A 61 9.82 10.94 16.69
C PRO A 61 8.99 11.90 17.57
N PRO A 62 9.44 13.15 17.79
CA PRO A 62 8.67 14.13 18.52
C PRO A 62 7.35 14.40 17.77
N MET A 63 6.21 14.27 18.45
CA MET A 63 4.90 14.54 17.83
C MET A 63 4.73 16.04 17.57
N ALA A 64 5.12 16.47 16.38
CA ALA A 64 4.85 17.80 15.87
C ALA A 64 3.50 17.80 15.11
N PRO A 65 2.50 18.61 15.51
CA PRO A 65 1.30 18.80 14.72
C PRO A 65 1.63 19.61 13.45
N GLY A 66 1.76 18.93 12.32
CA GLY A 66 2.00 19.56 11.02
C GLY A 66 2.21 18.54 9.89
N LEU A 67 2.26 19.01 8.64
CA LEU A 67 2.71 18.26 7.46
C LEU A 67 4.25 18.13 7.49
N THR A 68 4.80 17.61 8.59
CA THR A 68 6.23 17.43 8.80
C THR A 68 6.63 15.97 8.62
N LYS A 69 7.89 15.70 8.26
CA LYS A 69 8.44 14.34 8.08
C LYS A 69 8.15 13.43 9.29
N ASP A 70 8.13 13.97 10.50
CA ASP A 70 7.86 13.22 11.74
C ASP A 70 6.42 12.68 11.81
N ALA A 71 5.43 13.46 11.36
CA ALA A 71 4.03 13.03 11.32
C ALA A 71 3.78 11.97 10.23
N GLU A 72 4.49 12.07 9.10
CA GLU A 72 4.47 11.07 8.04
C GLU A 72 4.98 9.71 8.56
N ILE A 73 6.10 9.70 9.30
CA ILE A 73 6.66 8.47 9.89
C ILE A 73 5.70 7.87 10.92
N TRP A 74 5.05 8.68 11.75
CA TRP A 74 4.07 8.19 12.73
C TRP A 74 2.88 7.52 12.05
N ASN A 75 2.29 8.19 11.05
CA ASN A 75 1.16 7.65 10.29
C ASN A 75 1.58 6.41 9.48
N GLY A 76 2.77 6.40 8.89
CA GLY A 76 3.31 5.24 8.17
C GLY A 76 3.47 4.02 9.08
N ARG A 77 4.00 4.19 10.30
CA ARG A 77 4.12 3.11 11.28
C ARG A 77 2.75 2.58 11.72
N VAL A 78 1.81 3.47 12.04
CA VAL A 78 0.44 3.08 12.44
C VAL A 78 -0.27 2.37 11.28
N ALA A 79 -0.09 2.81 10.03
CA ALA A 79 -0.67 2.17 8.85
C ALA A 79 -0.11 0.76 8.64
N MET A 80 1.20 0.56 8.76
CA MET A 80 1.82 -0.75 8.61
C MET A 80 1.39 -1.73 9.70
N VAL A 81 1.28 -1.28 10.96
CA VAL A 81 0.72 -2.09 12.05
C VAL A 81 -0.75 -2.43 11.78
N GLY A 82 -1.54 -1.47 11.29
CA GLY A 82 -2.94 -1.68 10.92
C GLY A 82 -3.11 -2.78 9.86
N LEU A 83 -2.27 -2.80 8.83
CA LEU A 83 -2.29 -3.85 7.81
C LEU A 83 -1.96 -5.23 8.39
N ILE A 84 -0.96 -5.33 9.27
CA ILE A 84 -0.60 -6.59 9.93
C ILE A 84 -1.76 -7.12 10.78
N CYS A 85 -2.39 -6.25 11.59
CA CYS A 85 -3.52 -6.61 12.42
C CYS A 85 -4.73 -7.07 11.58
N LEU A 86 -5.01 -6.38 10.47
CA LEU A 86 -6.10 -6.73 9.56
C LEU A 86 -5.88 -8.10 8.90
N VAL A 87 -4.66 -8.40 8.45
CA VAL A 87 -4.33 -9.72 7.90
C VAL A 87 -4.39 -10.80 9.00
N ALA A 88 -3.86 -10.53 10.19
CA ALA A 88 -3.91 -11.46 11.31
C ALA A 88 -5.37 -11.79 11.71
N GLN A 89 -6.24 -10.78 11.75
CA GLN A 89 -7.65 -10.98 12.03
C GLN A 89 -8.35 -11.76 10.92
N ALA A 90 -8.12 -11.43 9.65
CA ALA A 90 -8.70 -12.16 8.51
C ALA A 90 -8.30 -13.64 8.50
N VAL A 91 -7.04 -13.96 8.83
CA VAL A 91 -6.57 -15.34 8.96
C VAL A 91 -7.23 -16.05 10.15
N GLY A 92 -7.39 -15.36 11.29
CA GLY A 92 -8.04 -15.89 12.48
C GLY A 92 -9.53 -16.21 12.27
N THR A 93 -10.28 -15.28 11.70
CA THR A 93 -11.74 -15.40 11.48
C THR A 93 -12.11 -16.17 10.21
N LYS A 94 -11.15 -16.41 9.30
CA LYS A 94 -11.37 -17.01 7.98
C LYS A 94 -12.40 -16.25 7.13
N THR A 95 -12.56 -14.96 7.37
CA THR A 95 -13.43 -14.07 6.59
C THR A 95 -12.60 -13.30 5.57
N PRO A 96 -13.17 -12.90 4.42
CA PRO A 96 -12.46 -12.05 3.49
C PRO A 96 -12.10 -10.71 4.15
N ILE A 97 -10.99 -10.13 3.70
CA ILE A 97 -10.42 -8.90 4.29
C ILE A 97 -11.43 -7.74 4.30
N LEU A 98 -12.28 -7.62 3.27
CA LEU A 98 -13.29 -6.56 3.20
C LEU A 98 -14.34 -6.67 4.30
N ASP A 99 -14.67 -7.87 4.77
CA ASP A 99 -15.63 -8.06 5.86
C ASP A 99 -15.02 -7.71 7.21
N VAL A 100 -13.71 -7.96 7.37
CA VAL A 100 -12.96 -7.52 8.57
C VAL A 100 -12.92 -6.00 8.63
N VAL A 101 -12.68 -5.34 7.50
CA VAL A 101 -12.74 -3.87 7.40
C VAL A 101 -14.15 -3.38 7.71
N ASN A 102 -15.19 -4.00 7.15
CA ASN A 102 -16.58 -3.60 7.43
C ASN A 102 -16.92 -3.76 8.93
N MET A 103 -16.43 -4.81 9.57
CA MET A 103 -16.56 -5.00 11.02
C MET A 103 -15.87 -3.89 11.82
N TRP A 104 -14.70 -3.43 11.39
CA TRP A 104 -13.99 -2.32 12.03
C TRP A 104 -14.74 -0.99 11.89
N PHE A 105 -15.43 -0.78 10.76
CA PHE A 105 -16.26 0.40 10.52
C PHE A 105 -17.71 0.26 11.03
N GLY A 106 -18.05 -0.83 11.73
CA GLY A 106 -19.38 -1.02 12.32
C GLY A 106 -20.49 -1.34 11.32
N SER A 107 -20.19 -2.10 10.26
CA SER A 107 -21.11 -2.47 9.18
C SER A 107 -21.57 -1.31 8.29
N LEU A 108 -20.73 -0.31 8.06
CA LEU A 108 -21.12 0.87 7.27
C LEU A 108 -21.29 0.57 5.77
N PHE A 109 -20.74 -0.54 5.27
CA PHE A 109 -20.75 -0.92 3.86
C PHE A 109 -21.72 -2.06 3.52
N TYR A 110 -22.58 -2.48 4.47
CA TYR A 110 -23.72 -3.39 4.23
C TYR A 110 -24.81 -3.24 5.30
#